data_AF-A0ABD2BQ20-F1
#
_entry.id   AF-A0ABD2BQ20-F1
#
_cell.length_a   1.000
_cell.length_b   1.000
_cell.length_c   1.000
_cell.angle_alpha   90.00
_cell.angle_beta   90.00
_cell.angle_gamma   90.00
#
_symmetry.space_group_name_H-M   'P 1'
#
loop_
_entity.id
_entity.type
_entity.pdbx_description
1 polymer ?
#
loop_
_entity_poly.entity_id
_entity_poly.type
_entity_poly.pdbx_seq_one_letter_code
_entity_poly.pdbx_strand_id
1 'polypeptide(L)'
;MYVSTLIEIGIANVMRSFNWSSNLLKCVGIWPLKNYDSIFFFFFTYLSLQFSVTFAQLIHSPKTIYNVVSTVGETVFLMMTIIKITIARTKREALGKLFTEIKEYSLTEKYETKEEKLMFLNYTKLPPYFIAIIACSMTVSEFLYYTSGLTAGIQIELLNY
;
A
#
# COMPACT_ATOMS: atom_id res chain seq x y z
N MET A 1 23.50 20.33 23.75
CA MET A 1 24.10 19.14 23.09
C MET A 1 23.06 18.05 22.83
N TYR A 2 22.31 17.58 23.83
CA TYR A 2 21.29 16.51 23.70
C TYR A 2 20.19 16.73 22.64
N VAL A 3 19.70 17.97 22.49
CA VAL A 3 18.64 18.32 21.53
C VAL A 3 19.13 18.20 20.08
N SER A 4 20.41 18.47 19.83
CA SER A 4 21.01 18.35 18.48
C SER A 4 21.06 16.90 18.02
N THR A 5 21.52 16.00 18.89
CA THR A 5 21.61 14.56 18.62
C THR A 5 20.24 13.92 18.43
N LEU A 6 19.24 14.32 19.22
CA LEU A 6 17.86 13.83 19.05
C LEU A 6 17.24 14.24 17.70
N ILE A 7 17.56 15.44 17.23
CA ILE A 7 17.10 15.94 15.93
C ILE A 7 17.78 15.17 14.78
N GLU A 8 19.09 14.93 14.84
CA GLU A 8 19.81 14.13 13.84
C GLU A 8 19.28 12.70 13.73
N ILE A 9 19.04 12.03 14.88
CA ILE A 9 18.44 10.69 14.92
C ILE A 9 17.02 10.72 14.34
N GLY A 10 16.26 11.78 14.62
CA GLY A 10 14.94 12.00 14.04
C GLY A 10 14.96 12.06 12.51
N ILE A 11 15.87 12.85 11.94
CA ILE A 11 16.02 13.02 10.48
C ILE A 11 16.43 11.69 9.84
N ALA A 12 17.37 10.96 10.44
CA ALA A 12 17.79 9.65 9.95
C ALA A 12 16.63 8.65 9.88
N ASN A 13 15.76 8.63 10.90
CA ASN A 13 14.58 7.76 10.94
C ASN A 13 13.52 8.16 9.89
N VAL A 14 13.33 9.46 9.65
CA VAL A 14 12.45 9.95 8.58
C VAL A 14 12.97 9.52 7.22
N MET A 15 14.26 9.71 6.95
CA MET A 15 14.90 9.29 5.70
C MET A 15 14.83 7.78 5.49
N ARG A 16 14.99 6.98 6.56
CA ARG A 16 14.83 5.52 6.51
C ARG A 16 13.39 5.12 6.16
N SER A 17 12.40 5.75 6.80
CA SER A 17 10.98 5.49 6.54
C SER A 17 10.60 5.86 5.11
N PHE A 18 11.09 7.00 4.64
CA PHE A 18 10.92 7.44 3.25
C PHE A 18 11.54 6.45 2.27
N ASN A 19 12.74 5.95 2.55
CA ASN A 19 13.42 4.98 1.68
C ASN A 19 12.68 3.63 1.66
N TRP A 20 12.11 3.20 2.79
CA TRP A 20 11.30 2.00 2.86
C TRP A 20 10.01 2.11 2.03
N SER A 21 9.25 3.20 2.21
CA SER A 21 8.06 3.50 1.39
C SER A 21 8.41 3.65 -0.10
N SER A 22 9.59 4.23 -0.39
CA SER A 22 10.12 4.33 -1.74
C SER A 22 10.36 2.97 -2.37
N ASN A 23 10.98 2.05 -1.64
CA ASN A 23 11.26 0.71 -2.14
C ASN A 23 9.98 -0.09 -2.36
N LEU A 24 8.96 0.04 -1.49
CA LEU A 24 7.65 -0.57 -1.72
C LEU A 24 7.00 -0.08 -3.02
N LEU A 25 6.95 1.24 -3.22
CA LEU A 25 6.38 1.84 -4.43
C LEU A 25 7.19 1.48 -5.70
N LYS A 26 8.51 1.26 -5.59
CA LYS A 26 9.35 0.76 -6.68
C LYS A 26 9.03 -0.70 -7.01
N CYS A 27 8.85 -1.55 -6.01
CA CYS A 27 8.49 -2.95 -6.21
C CYS A 27 7.17 -3.10 -6.97
N VAL A 28 6.18 -2.23 -6.72
CA VAL A 28 4.90 -2.22 -7.45
C VAL A 28 4.99 -1.46 -8.79
N GLY A 29 6.12 -0.80 -9.08
CA GLY A 29 6.32 -0.02 -10.31
C GLY A 29 5.60 1.34 -10.34
N ILE A 30 5.06 1.79 -9.21
CA ILE A 30 4.30 3.05 -9.06
C ILE A 30 5.23 4.24 -8.75
N TRP A 31 6.50 3.98 -8.44
CA TRP A 31 7.43 5.01 -7.96
C TRP A 31 7.52 6.24 -8.90
N PRO A 32 7.28 7.46 -8.41
CA PRO A 32 7.16 8.62 -9.28
C PRO A 32 8.47 9.13 -9.87
N LEU A 33 9.61 8.89 -9.21
CA LEU A 33 10.89 9.48 -9.62
C LEU A 33 11.66 8.66 -10.66
N LYS A 34 11.28 7.41 -10.94
CA LYS A 34 11.95 6.57 -11.95
C LYS A 34 10.93 5.68 -12.67
N ASN A 35 11.01 5.61 -13.99
CA ASN A 35 10.11 4.79 -14.80
C ASN A 35 10.43 3.31 -14.57
N TYR A 36 9.42 2.56 -14.12
CA TYR A 36 9.45 1.11 -14.01
C TYR A 36 8.28 0.53 -14.81
N ASP A 37 8.21 0.92 -16.09
CA ASP A 37 7.02 0.74 -16.91
C ASP A 37 6.70 -0.74 -17.14
N SER A 38 7.72 -1.59 -17.26
CA SER A 38 7.56 -3.05 -17.38
C SER A 38 6.97 -3.69 -16.12
N ILE A 39 7.45 -3.28 -14.93
CA ILE A 39 6.97 -3.81 -13.65
C ILE A 39 5.53 -3.35 -13.41
N PHE A 40 5.27 -2.06 -13.67
CA PHE A 40 3.92 -1.51 -13.59
C PHE A 40 2.95 -2.26 -14.51
N PHE A 41 3.32 -2.49 -15.77
CA PHE A 41 2.47 -3.18 -16.73
C PHE A 41 2.19 -4.61 -16.26
N PHE A 42 3.20 -5.33 -15.78
CA PHE A 42 3.03 -6.67 -15.21
C PHE A 42 2.02 -6.69 -14.06
N PHE A 43 2.17 -5.82 -13.05
CA PHE A 43 1.23 -5.75 -11.93
C PHE A 43 -0.15 -5.25 -12.33
N PHE A 44 -0.23 -4.29 -13.25
CA PHE A 44 -1.49 -3.76 -13.73
C PHE A 44 -2.28 -4.80 -14.53
N THR A 45 -1.63 -5.54 -15.42
CA THR A 45 -2.24 -6.65 -16.16
C THR A 45 -2.67 -7.76 -15.20
N TYR A 46 -1.84 -8.11 -14.22
CA TYR A 46 -2.20 -9.10 -13.19
C TYR A 46 -3.47 -8.68 -12.42
N LEU A 47 -3.53 -7.44 -11.93
CA LEU A 47 -4.70 -6.92 -11.22
C LEU A 47 -5.94 -6.84 -12.12
N SER A 48 -5.77 -6.50 -13.40
CA SER A 48 -6.86 -6.45 -14.37
C SER A 48 -7.44 -7.84 -14.64
N LEU A 49 -6.57 -8.85 -14.79
CA LEU A 49 -6.98 -10.24 -14.93
C LEU A 49 -7.72 -10.73 -13.68
N GLN A 50 -7.19 -10.43 -12.50
CA GLN A 50 -7.84 -10.78 -11.23
C GLN A 50 -9.23 -10.14 -11.13
N PHE A 51 -9.35 -8.87 -11.49
CA PHE A 51 -10.64 -8.18 -11.54
C PHE A 51 -11.61 -8.85 -12.51
N SER A 52 -11.17 -9.25 -13.71
CA SER A 52 -12.02 -9.97 -14.67
C SER A 52 -12.51 -11.30 -14.11
N VAL A 53 -11.66 -12.06 -13.41
CA VAL A 53 -12.04 -13.32 -12.77
C VAL A 53 -13.08 -13.10 -11.66
N THR A 54 -12.83 -12.15 -10.75
CA THR A 54 -13.77 -11.83 -9.66
C THR A 54 -15.10 -11.29 -10.20
N PHE A 55 -15.06 -10.50 -11.28
CA PHE A 55 -16.26 -10.02 -11.95
C PHE A 55 -17.06 -11.16 -12.62
N ALA A 56 -16.36 -12.12 -13.25
CA ALA A 56 -17.02 -13.31 -13.78
C ALA A 56 -17.65 -14.16 -12.68
N GLN A 57 -16.98 -14.30 -11.54
CA GLN A 57 -17.51 -14.95 -10.34
C GLN A 57 -18.74 -14.22 -9.81
N LEU A 58 -18.77 -12.89 -9.84
CA LEU A 58 -19.95 -12.12 -9.42
C LEU A 58 -21.19 -12.45 -10.27
N ILE A 59 -21.00 -12.63 -11.58
CA ILE A 59 -22.08 -12.96 -12.53
C ILE A 59 -22.57 -14.40 -12.35
N HIS A 60 -21.66 -15.35 -12.08
CA HIS A 60 -21.96 -16.78 -12.06
C HIS A 60 -22.20 -17.36 -10.66
N SER A 61 -21.94 -16.60 -9.59
CA SER A 61 -22.07 -17.11 -8.22
C SER A 61 -23.52 -17.39 -7.85
N PRO A 62 -23.77 -18.43 -7.04
CA PRO A 62 -25.09 -18.72 -6.50
C PRO A 62 -25.60 -17.54 -5.67
N LYS A 63 -26.88 -17.20 -5.82
CA LYS A 63 -27.55 -16.01 -5.22
C LYS A 63 -27.75 -16.09 -3.71
N THR A 64 -26.82 -16.68 -2.97
CA THR A 64 -26.80 -16.60 -1.52
C THR A 64 -26.27 -15.22 -1.13
N ILE A 65 -26.96 -14.53 -0.20
CA ILE A 65 -26.62 -13.16 0.23
C ILE A 65 -25.14 -13.05 0.64
N TYR A 66 -24.63 -14.05 1.37
CA TYR A 66 -23.23 -14.09 1.79
C TYR A 66 -22.24 -14.05 0.61
N ASN A 67 -22.42 -14.90 -0.40
CA ASN A 67 -21.54 -14.95 -1.57
C ASN A 67 -21.63 -13.66 -2.38
N VAL A 68 -22.83 -13.12 -2.57
CA VAL A 68 -23.02 -11.86 -3.31
C VAL A 68 -22.29 -10.72 -2.59
N VAL A 69 -22.45 -10.58 -1.27
CA VAL A 69 -21.79 -9.51 -0.51
C VAL A 69 -20.26 -9.66 -0.53
N SER A 70 -19.73 -10.88 -0.36
CA SER A 70 -18.28 -11.13 -0.42
C SER A 70 -17.71 -10.76 -1.79
N THR A 71 -18.31 -11.28 -2.88
CA THR A 71 -17.79 -11.05 -4.23
C THR A 71 -17.96 -9.60 -4.68
N VAL A 72 -19.04 -8.91 -4.28
CA VAL A 72 -19.19 -7.46 -4.51
C VAL A 72 -18.11 -6.68 -3.75
N GLY A 73 -17.85 -7.03 -2.49
CA GLY A 73 -16.81 -6.41 -1.68
C GLY A 73 -15.42 -6.53 -2.32
N GLU A 74 -15.07 -7.74 -2.76
CA GLU A 74 -13.82 -8.03 -3.47
C GLU A 74 -13.72 -7.25 -4.79
N THR A 75 -14.80 -7.19 -5.57
CA THR A 75 -14.86 -6.46 -6.84
C THR A 75 -14.65 -4.95 -6.63
N VAL A 76 -15.31 -4.36 -5.64
CA VAL A 76 -15.17 -2.93 -5.31
C VAL A 76 -13.76 -2.62 -4.81
N PHE A 77 -13.18 -3.51 -4.00
CA PHE A 77 -11.81 -3.36 -3.50
C PHE A 77 -10.79 -3.38 -4.65
N LEU A 78 -10.90 -4.33 -5.57
CA LEU A 78 -10.03 -4.42 -6.76
C LEU A 78 -10.20 -3.21 -7.66
N MET A 79 -11.43 -2.77 -7.91
CA MET A 79 -11.72 -1.56 -8.70
C MET A 79 -11.08 -0.32 -8.08
N MET A 80 -11.27 -0.11 -6.77
CA MET A 80 -10.66 1.01 -6.04
C MET A 80 -9.14 0.97 -6.11
N THR A 81 -8.54 -0.21 -6.06
CA THR A 81 -7.09 -0.39 -6.18
C THR A 81 -6.60 0.02 -7.57
N ILE A 82 -7.25 -0.44 -8.63
CA ILE A 82 -6.93 -0.06 -10.02
C ILE A 82 -7.05 1.46 -10.22
N ILE A 83 -8.13 2.07 -9.72
CA ILE A 83 -8.33 3.53 -9.82
C ILE A 83 -7.22 4.29 -9.09
N LYS A 84 -6.88 3.90 -7.86
CA LYS A 84 -5.82 4.56 -7.08
C LYS A 84 -4.46 4.45 -7.77
N ILE A 85 -4.13 3.28 -8.32
CA ILE A 85 -2.90 3.05 -9.07
C ILE A 85 -2.87 3.94 -10.33
N THR A 86 -3.99 4.04 -11.03
CA THR A 86 -4.12 4.87 -12.24
C THR A 86 -3.95 6.36 -11.90
N ILE A 87 -4.60 6.85 -10.83
CA ILE A 87 -4.45 8.23 -10.38
C ILE A 87 -3.00 8.52 -9.98
N ALA A 88 -2.36 7.61 -9.23
CA ALA A 88 -0.95 7.74 -8.85
C ALA A 88 -0.02 7.82 -10.06
N ARG A 89 -0.37 7.10 -11.14
CA ARG A 89 0.37 7.11 -12.41
C ARG A 89 0.13 8.39 -13.22
N THR A 90 -1.10 8.87 -13.31
CA THR A 90 -1.44 10.10 -14.04
C THR A 90 -0.88 11.35 -13.34
N LYS A 91 -0.97 11.39 -12.00
CA LYS A 91 -0.47 12.51 -11.18
C LYS A 91 0.98 12.31 -10.74
N ARG A 92 1.73 11.47 -11.45
CA ARG A 92 3.08 11.07 -11.07
C ARG A 92 4.04 12.24 -10.92
N GLU A 93 3.99 13.23 -11.82
CA GLU A 93 4.84 14.41 -11.75
C GLU A 93 4.55 15.26 -10.51
N ALA A 94 3.28 15.47 -10.19
CA ALA A 94 2.87 16.19 -8.98
C ALA A 94 3.31 15.44 -7.72
N LEU A 95 3.14 14.11 -7.70
CA LEU A 95 3.61 13.25 -6.61
C LEU A 95 5.15 13.33 -6.47
N GLY A 96 5.88 13.30 -7.59
CA GLY A 96 7.33 13.40 -7.63
C GLY A 96 7.86 14.75 -7.12
N LYS A 97 7.18 15.86 -7.46
CA LYS A 97 7.49 17.19 -6.92
C LYS A 97 7.29 17.24 -5.42
N LEU A 98 6.14 16.78 -4.92
CA LEU A 98 5.88 16.70 -3.47
C LEU A 98 6.93 15.87 -2.73
N PHE A 99 7.30 14.70 -3.28
CA PHE A 99 8.34 13.87 -2.67
C PHE A 99 9.71 14.51 -2.68
N THR A 100 10.05 15.28 -3.72
CA THR A 100 11.33 15.99 -3.83
C THR A 100 11.37 17.16 -2.86
N GLU A 101 10.30 17.95 -2.79
CA GLU A 101 10.14 19.03 -1.80
C GLU A 101 10.27 18.49 -0.38
N ILE A 102 9.51 17.45 -0.01
CA ILE A 102 9.59 16.84 1.34
C ILE A 102 11.02 16.39 1.65
N LYS A 103 11.70 15.79 0.67
CA LYS A 103 13.09 15.35 0.85
C LYS A 103 14.04 16.54 1.02
N GLU A 104 13.90 17.60 0.24
CA GLU A 104 14.68 18.83 0.37
C GLU A 104 14.42 19.53 1.70
N TYR A 105 13.16 19.66 2.13
CA TYR A 105 12.81 20.19 3.45
C TYR A 105 13.40 19.37 4.60
N SER A 106 13.49 18.04 4.44
CA SER A 106 14.10 17.17 5.45
C SER A 106 15.63 17.27 5.54
N LEU A 107 16.29 17.66 4.45
CA LEU A 107 17.76 17.75 4.32
C LEU A 107 18.29 19.16 4.60
N THR A 108 17.51 20.19 4.28
CA THR A 108 17.93 21.59 4.42
C THR A 108 17.54 22.10 5.81
N GLU A 109 18.41 22.83 6.50
CA GLU A 109 18.08 23.53 7.77
C GLU A 109 17.15 24.75 7.54
N LYS A 110 16.20 24.65 6.60
CA LYS A 110 15.26 25.72 6.24
C LYS A 110 14.20 26.00 7.31
N TYR A 111 14.19 25.24 8.41
CA TYR A 111 13.27 25.48 9.52
C TYR A 111 13.67 26.77 10.23
N GLU A 112 12.78 27.75 10.27
CA GLU A 112 13.01 29.01 10.95
C GLU A 112 13.13 28.82 12.47
N THR A 113 12.48 27.78 13.01
CA THR A 113 12.48 27.50 14.45
C THR A 113 12.72 26.01 14.78
N LYS A 114 13.32 25.76 15.95
CA LYS A 114 13.54 24.40 16.48
C LYS A 114 12.22 23.68 16.78
N GLU A 115 11.17 24.42 17.11
CA GLU A 115 9.84 23.90 17.41
C GLU A 115 9.16 23.36 16.15
N GLU A 116 9.23 24.09 15.05
CA GLU A 116 8.69 23.65 13.74
C GLU A 116 9.37 22.35 13.26
N LYS A 117 10.70 22.26 13.42
CA LYS A 117 11.47 21.06 13.09
C LYS A 117 11.03 19.84 13.93
N LEU A 118 10.77 20.05 15.22
CA LEU A 118 10.28 19.01 16.13
C LEU A 118 8.85 18.56 15.77
N MET A 119 7.98 19.50 15.43
CA MET A 119 6.61 19.21 15.02
C MET A 119 6.56 18.42 13.71
N PHE A 120 7.38 18.81 12.73
CA PHE A 120 7.53 18.09 11.46
C PHE A 120 8.07 16.66 11.67
N LEU A 121 9.11 16.50 12.50
CA LEU A 121 9.65 15.19 12.85
C LEU A 121 8.61 14.30 13.51
N ASN A 122 7.75 14.87 14.36
CA ASN A 122 6.70 14.10 15.03
C ASN A 122 5.59 13.68 14.06
N TYR A 123 5.18 14.57 13.15
CA TYR A 123 4.21 14.25 12.10
C TYR A 123 4.74 13.16 11.16
N THR A 124 6.01 13.24 10.77
CA THR A 124 6.61 12.32 9.79
C THR A 124 6.91 10.92 10.37
N LYS A 125 6.85 10.75 11.69
CA LYS A 125 6.93 9.43 12.35
C LYS A 125 5.65 8.61 12.20
N LEU A 126 4.49 9.22 12.00
CA LEU A 126 3.19 8.54 12.01
C LEU A 126 2.91 7.66 10.77
N PRO A 127 3.17 8.12 9.53
CA PRO A 127 2.89 7.37 8.30
C PRO A 127 3.47 5.95 8.23
N PRO A 128 4.74 5.68 8.60
CA PRO A 128 5.29 4.32 8.51
C PRO A 128 4.57 3.33 9.44
N TYR A 129 4.11 3.75 10.62
CA TYR A 129 3.31 2.88 11.49
C TYR A 129 1.95 2.56 10.88
N PHE A 130 1.29 3.56 10.28
CA PHE A 130 0.01 3.34 9.62
C PHE A 130 0.14 2.38 8.43
N ILE A 131 1.18 2.54 7.61
CA ILE A 131 1.47 1.63 6.51
C ILE A 131 1.77 0.22 7.02
N ALA A 132 2.55 0.09 8.10
CA ALA A 132 2.86 -1.21 8.70
C ALA A 132 1.61 -1.92 9.24
N ILE A 133 0.72 -1.20 9.93
CA ILE A 133 -0.54 -1.75 10.46
C ILE A 133 -1.43 -2.23 9.31
N ILE A 134 -1.55 -1.45 8.23
CA ILE A 134 -2.33 -1.85 7.04
C ILE A 134 -1.70 -3.06 6.36
N ALA A 135 -0.38 -3.08 6.18
CA ALA A 135 0.30 -4.20 5.55
C ALA A 135 0.13 -5.49 6.38
N CYS A 136 0.26 -5.40 7.70
CA CYS A 136 0.02 -6.52 8.60
C CYS A 136 -1.43 -6.98 8.55
N SER A 137 -2.41 -6.07 8.57
CA SER A 137 -3.83 -6.44 8.52
C SER A 137 -4.21 -7.08 7.19
N MET A 138 -3.65 -6.61 6.08
CA MET A 138 -3.81 -7.22 4.76
C MET A 138 -3.21 -8.64 4.74
N THR A 139 -1.98 -8.80 5.24
CA THR A 139 -1.31 -10.11 5.28
C THR A 139 -2.08 -11.11 6.15
N VAL A 140 -2.56 -10.69 7.31
CA VAL A 140 -3.38 -11.53 8.19
C VAL A 140 -4.71 -11.89 7.53
N SER A 141 -5.35 -10.94 6.86
CA SER A 141 -6.61 -11.18 6.14
C SER A 141 -6.42 -12.21 5.02
N GLU A 142 -5.36 -12.07 4.22
CA GLU A 142 -5.01 -13.03 3.17
C GLU A 142 -4.68 -14.40 3.75
N PHE A 143 -3.90 -14.46 4.82
CA PHE A 143 -3.58 -15.72 5.50
C PHE A 143 -4.85 -16.42 6.02
N LEU A 144 -5.78 -15.67 6.63
CA LEU A 144 -7.06 -16.20 7.09
C LEU A 144 -7.94 -16.67 5.93
N TYR A 145 -7.94 -15.95 4.82
CA TYR A 145 -8.67 -16.34 3.61
C TYR A 145 -8.16 -17.67 3.05
N TYR A 146 -6.84 -17.84 2.92
CA TYR A 146 -6.26 -19.09 2.41
C TYR A 146 -6.44 -20.26 3.38
N THR A 147 -6.26 -20.03 4.69
CA THR A 147 -6.43 -21.08 5.69
C THR A 147 -7.89 -21.53 5.84
N SER A 148 -8.86 -20.62 5.76
CA SER A 148 -10.28 -20.96 5.74
C SER A 148 -10.69 -21.71 4.47
N GLY A 149 -10.14 -21.34 3.31
CA GLY A 149 -10.33 -22.10 2.08
C GLY A 149 -9.78 -23.52 2.18
N LEU A 150 -8.61 -23.69 2.82
CA LEU A 150 -7.99 -25.01 3.01
C LEU A 150 -8.82 -25.91 3.95
N THR A 151 -9.31 -25.39 5.07
CA THR A 151 -10.12 -26.18 6.01
C THR A 151 -11.48 -26.54 5.45
N ALA A 152 -12.09 -25.67 4.64
CA ALA A 152 -13.32 -25.99 3.92
C ALA A 152 -13.12 -27.12 2.89
N GLY A 153 -11.99 -27.13 2.18
CA GLY A 153 -11.64 -28.21 1.24
C GLY A 153 -11.50 -29.57 1.93
N ILE A 154 -10.84 -29.61 3.09
CA ILE A 154 -10.61 -30.85 3.87
C ILE A 154 -11.93 -31.43 4.40
N GLN A 155 -12.90 -30.59 4.82
CA GLN A 155 -14.20 -31.08 5.28
C GLN A 155 -15.04 -31.74 4.16
N ILE A 156 -14.90 -31.26 2.93
CA ILE A 156 -15.62 -31.82 1.77
C ILE A 156 -15.05 -33.18 1.37
N GLU A 157 -13.74 -33.39 1.49
CA GLU A 157 -13.12 -34.71 1.25
C GLU A 157 -13.50 -35.74 2.32
N LEU A 158 -13.64 -35.35 3.58
CA LEU A 158 -14.02 -36.24 4.68
C LEU A 158 -15.50 -36.64 4.69
N LEU A 159 -16.38 -35.88 4.02
CA LEU A 159 -17.81 -36.20 3.86
C LEU A 159 -18.11 -37.08 2.64
N ASN A 160 -17.12 -37.30 1.76
CA ASN A 160 -17.22 -38.16 0.58
C ASN A 160 -16.58 -39.56 0.78
N TYR A 161 -16.13 -39.87 2.00
CA TYR A 161 -15.73 -41.21 2.47
C TYR A 161 -16.72 -41.71 3.52
#